data_AF-A0A399ZX80-F1
#
_entry.id   AF-A0A399ZX80-F1
#
_cell.length_a   1.000
_cell.length_b   1.000
_cell.length_c   1.000
_cell.angle_alpha   90.00
_cell.angle_beta   90.00
_cell.angle_gamma   90.00
#
_symmetry.space_group_name_H-M   'P 1'
#
loop_
_entity.id
_entity.type
_entity.pdbx_description
1 polymer ?
#
loop_
_entity_poly.entity_id
_entity_poly.type
_entity_poly.pdbx_seq_one_letter_code
_entity_poly.pdbx_strand_id
1 'polypeptide(L)' 'MSIAELTAGVQFTVDQQGQVTAVVIQPWLWKRLVEALEDVEDRELVEALRARLTAGPVASAALRWEEIADQWQ' A
#
# COMPACT_ATOMS: atom_id res chain seq x y z
N MET A 1 6.59 9.44 11.98
CA MET A 1 5.30 10.09 12.29
C MET A 1 4.85 9.59 13.65
N SER A 2 4.49 10.49 14.55
CA SER A 2 3.93 10.11 15.86
C SER A 2 2.45 9.79 15.75
N ILE A 3 1.90 9.04 16.71
CA ILE A 3 0.45 8.79 16.81
C ILE A 3 -0.33 10.10 16.89
N ALA A 4 0.23 11.12 17.56
CA ALA A 4 -0.40 12.43 17.69
C ALA A 4 -0.56 13.15 16.33
N GLU A 5 0.43 13.03 15.45
CA GLU A 5 0.37 13.59 14.09
C GLU A 5 -0.67 12.87 13.22
N LEU A 6 -0.82 11.55 13.40
CA LEU A 6 -1.86 10.76 12.72
C LEU A 6 -3.27 11.17 13.18
N THR A 7 -3.48 11.29 14.49
CA THR A 7 -4.81 11.64 15.03
C THR A 7 -5.21 13.08 14.75
N ALA A 8 -4.24 13.99 14.56
CA ALA A 8 -4.51 15.37 14.15
C ALA A 8 -5.16 15.46 12.75
N GLY A 9 -4.98 14.43 11.91
CA GLY A 9 -5.54 14.34 10.57
C GLY A 9 -6.90 13.66 10.48
N VAL A 10 -7.52 13.28 11.60
CA VAL A 10 -8.77 12.49 11.65
C VAL A 10 -9.87 13.27 12.38
N GLN A 11 -11.03 13.38 11.75
CA GLN A 11 -12.25 13.95 12.32
C GLN A 11 -13.42 12.98 12.15
N PHE A 12 -14.40 13.07 13.04
CA PHE A 12 -15.59 12.22 13.01
C PHE A 12 -16.82 13.10 12.84
N THR A 13 -17.71 12.70 11.94
CA THR A 13 -19.06 13.25 11.85
C THR A 13 -19.99 12.36 12.67
N VAL A 14 -20.85 12.98 13.48
CA VAL A 14 -21.84 12.26 14.31
C VAL A 14 -23.26 12.69 13.95
N ASP A 15 -24.21 11.79 14.07
CA ASP A 15 -25.64 12.11 13.96
C ASP A 15 -26.22 12.71 15.25
N GLN A 16 -27.53 12.96 15.26
CA GLN A 16 -28.24 13.53 16.41
C GLN A 16 -28.29 12.58 17.61
N GLN A 17 -28.04 11.28 17.40
CA GLN A 17 -27.99 10.24 18.42
C GLN A 17 -26.56 9.98 18.92
N GLY A 18 -25.59 10.76 18.42
CA GLY A 18 -24.17 10.63 18.76
C GLY A 18 -23.47 9.46 18.07
N GLN A 19 -24.08 8.84 17.06
CA GLN A 19 -23.45 7.75 16.30
C GLN A 19 -22.52 8.31 15.24
N VAL A 20 -21.33 7.72 15.09
CA VAL A 20 -20.38 8.08 14.03
C VAL A 20 -20.96 7.68 12.68
N THR A 21 -21.11 8.65 11.79
CA THR A 21 -21.64 8.45 10.43
C THR A 21 -20.57 8.54 9.36
N ALA A 22 -19.49 9.27 9.64
CA ALA A 22 -18.36 9.38 8.72
C ALA A 22 -17.04 9.64 9.47
N VAL A 23 -15.95 9.22 8.83
CA VAL A 23 -14.59 9.60 9.21
C VAL A 23 -14.04 10.50 8.11
N VAL A 24 -13.66 11.72 8.47
CA VAL A 24 -13.05 12.68 7.56
C VAL A 24 -11.56 12.70 7.85
N ILE A 25 -10.76 12.48 6.82
CA ILE A 25 -9.30 12.45 6.93
C ILE A 25 -8.66 13.41 5.95
N GLN A 26 -7.45 13.87 6.28
CA GLN A 26 -6.68 14.70 5.36
C GLN A 26 -6.23 13.89 4.13
N PRO A 27 -6.12 14.49 2.93
CA PRO A 27 -5.76 13.78 1.71
C PRO A 27 -4.42 13.02 1.78
N TRP A 28 -3.43 13.58 2.48
CA TRP A 28 -2.14 12.91 2.66
C TRP A 28 -2.27 11.65 3.53
N LEU A 29 -3.17 11.66 4.52
CA LEU A 29 -3.43 10.51 5.37
C LEU A 29 -4.18 9.43 4.59
N TRP A 30 -5.15 9.81 3.75
CA TRP A 30 -5.80 8.88 2.84
C TRP A 30 -4.80 8.18 1.92
N LYS A 31 -3.92 8.95 1.27
CA LYS A 31 -2.87 8.40 0.39
C LYS A 31 -2.02 7.35 1.13
N ARG A 32 -1.57 7.68 2.34
CA ARG A 32 -0.77 6.76 3.18
C ARG A 32 -1.53 5.49 3.58
N LEU A 33 -2.83 5.59 3.86
CA LEU A 33 -3.66 4.42 4.17
C LEU A 33 -3.80 3.50 2.96
N VAL A 34 -4.00 4.06 1.77
CA VAL A 34 -4.06 3.28 0.53
C VAL A 34 -2.73 2.61 0.25
N GLU A 35 -1.61 3.33 0.32
CA GLU A 35 -0.27 2.75 0.13
C GLU A 35 0.02 1.65 1.16
N ALA A 36 -0.42 1.81 2.41
CA ALA A 36 -0.25 0.77 3.43
C ALA A 36 -1.09 -0.48 3.16
N LEU A 37 -2.26 -0.35 2.50
CA LEU A 37 -3.07 -1.49 2.07
C LEU A 37 -2.40 -2.20 0.89
N GLU A 38 -1.92 -1.43 -0.09
CA GLU A 38 -1.16 -1.96 -1.24
C GLU A 38 0.09 -2.72 -0.77
N ASP A 39 0.85 -2.19 0.20
CA ASP A 39 2.02 -2.85 0.79
C ASP A 39 1.67 -4.21 1.43
N VAL A 40 0.46 -4.36 1.98
CA VAL A 40 -0.01 -5.63 2.57
C VAL A 40 -0.34 -6.62 1.46
N GLU A 41 -1.08 -6.19 0.44
CA GLU A 41 -1.42 -7.02 -0.72
C GLU A 41 -0.16 -7.47 -1.48
N ASP A 42 0.78 -6.57 -1.70
CA ASP A 42 2.08 -6.85 -2.31
C ASP A 42 2.87 -7.87 -1.49
N ARG A 43 2.85 -7.75 -0.15
CA ARG A 43 3.51 -8.72 0.72
C ARG A 43 2.88 -10.10 0.60
N GLU A 44 1.56 -10.19 0.55
CA GLU A 44 0.85 -11.46 0.34
C GLU A 44 1.19 -12.08 -1.01
N LEU A 45 1.26 -11.26 -2.07
CA LEU A 45 1.67 -11.69 -3.40
C LEU A 45 3.12 -12.20 -3.42
N VAL A 46 4.05 -11.47 -2.80
CA VAL A 46 5.45 -11.88 -2.68
C VAL A 46 5.58 -13.19 -1.92
N GLU A 47 4.83 -13.35 -0.82
CA GLU A 47 4.85 -14.59 -0.04
C GLU A 47 4.28 -15.77 -0.84
N ALA A 48 3.18 -15.57 -1.58
CA ALA A 48 2.63 -16.58 -2.49
C ALA A 48 3.61 -17.00 -3.60
N LEU A 49 4.46 -16.07 -4.03
CA LEU A 49 5.48 -16.32 -5.07
C LEU A 49 6.86 -16.69 -4.50
N ARG A 50 7.02 -16.78 -3.17
CA ARG A 50 8.33 -16.94 -2.49
C ARG A 50 9.15 -18.10 -3.05
N ALA A 51 8.54 -19.27 -3.24
CA ALA A 51 9.25 -20.44 -3.75
C ALA A 51 9.85 -20.20 -5.14
N ARG A 52 9.10 -19.54 -6.03
CA ARG A 52 9.53 -19.21 -7.39
C ARG A 52 10.60 -18.12 -7.39
N LEU A 53 10.46 -17.10 -6.54
CA LEU A 53 11.45 -16.03 -6.37
C LEU A 53 12.79 -16.56 -5.83
N THR A 54 12.74 -17.52 -4.89
CA THR A 54 13.93 -18.14 -4.29
C THR A 54 14.67 -19.06 -5.26
N ALA A 55 13.96 -19.64 -6.24
CA ALA A 55 14.54 -20.49 -7.28
C ALA A 55 15.38 -19.73 -8.32
N GLY A 56 15.46 -18.40 -8.22
CA GLY A 56 16.33 -17.55 -9.01
C GLY A 56 15.62 -16.84 -10.18
N PRO A 57 16.31 -15.88 -10.81
CA PRO A 57 15.72 -14.92 -11.76
C PRO A 57 15.07 -15.56 -12.98
N VAL A 58 15.60 -16.68 -13.45
CA VAL A 58 14.98 -17.43 -14.58
C VAL A 58 13.66 -18.06 -14.15
N ALA A 59 13.63 -18.71 -12.98
CA ALA A 59 12.43 -19.34 -12.46
C ALA A 59 11.35 -18.30 -12.10
N SER A 60 11.73 -17.10 -11.67
CA SER A 60 10.81 -15.99 -11.47
C SER A 60 10.34 -15.30 -12.74
N ALA A 61 10.83 -15.71 -13.92
CA ALA A 61 10.63 -15.01 -15.20
C ALA A 61 11.02 -13.53 -15.13
N ALA A 62 12.09 -13.22 -14.39
CA ALA A 62 12.69 -11.89 -14.45
C ALA A 62 13.21 -11.62 -15.86
N LEU A 63 12.91 -10.44 -16.37
CA LEU A 63 13.45 -9.96 -17.64
C LEU A 63 14.89 -9.49 -17.43
N ARG A 64 15.76 -9.73 -18.42
CA ARG A 64 17.11 -9.17 -18.36
C ARG A 64 17.04 -7.69 -18.67
N TRP A 65 17.78 -6.89 -17.92
CA TRP A 65 17.75 -5.44 -18.06
C TRP A 65 18.10 -4.99 -19.48
N GLU A 66 19.11 -5.63 -20.09
CA GLU A 66 19.56 -5.33 -21.45
C GLU A 66 18.47 -5.57 -22.50
N GLU A 67 17.49 -6.44 -22.22
CA GLU A 67 16.40 -6.79 -23.14
C GLU A 67 15.23 -5.79 -23.07
N ILE A 68 15.13 -5.01 -22.00
CA ILE A 68 14.00 -4.10 -21.74
C ILE A 68 14.38 -2.63 -21.62
N ALA A 69 15.67 -2.30 -21.63
CA ALA A 69 16.17 -0.96 -21.38
C ALA A 69 15.50 0.11 -22.29
N ASP A 70 15.26 -0.24 -23.56
CA ASP A 70 14.65 0.67 -24.55
C ASP A 70 13.15 0.93 -24.32
N GLN A 71 12.48 0.11 -23.49
CA GLN A 71 11.04 0.24 -23.19
C GLN A 71 10.77 1.09 -21.95
N TRP A 72 11.80 1.47 -21.20
CA TRP A 72 11.69 2.16 -19.91
C TRP A 72 11.73 3.70 -20.03
N GLN A 73 11.72 4.26 -21.25
CA GLN A 73 11.75 5.71 -21.50
C GLN A 73 10.40 6.39 -21.27
#